data_AF-A0A2E6RCP1-F1
#
_entry.id   AF-A0A2E6RCP1-F1
#
_cell.length_a   1.000
_cell.length_b   1.000
_cell.length_c   1.000
_cell.angle_alpha   90.00
_cell.angle_beta   90.00
_cell.angle_gamma   90.00
#
_symmetry.space_group_name_H-M   'P 1'
#
loop_
_entity.id
_entity.type
_entity.pdbx_description
1 polymer ?
#
loop_
_entity_poly.entity_id
_entity_poly.type
_entity_poly.pdbx_seq_one_letter_code
_entity_poly.pdbx_strand_id
1 'polypeptide(L)'
;MWVDLLISAPVTLFLLWLYWYSAPDSAPGWSRLLDRIALLISPLAVIVIIAVGHAWIEYPGMGLNVMLVAAAYVTLIFVLGLGWMQRALAVRGNSGVDS
;
A
#
# COMPACT_ATOMS: atom_id res chain seq x y z
N MET A 1 -2.06 -19.47 -3.11
CA MET A 1 -2.28 -18.27 -3.94
C MET A 1 -3.68 -17.68 -3.83
N TRP A 2 -4.74 -18.32 -4.35
CA TRP A 2 -6.10 -17.73 -4.35
C TRP A 2 -6.68 -17.45 -2.97
N VAL A 3 -6.47 -18.38 -2.03
CA VAL A 3 -6.88 -18.23 -0.63
C VAL A 3 -6.17 -17.03 0.01
N ASP A 4 -4.88 -16.85 -0.31
CA ASP A 4 -4.08 -15.74 0.24
C ASP A 4 -4.60 -14.39 -0.26
N LEU A 5 -4.90 -14.29 -1.56
CA LEU A 5 -5.52 -13.11 -2.14
C LEU A 5 -6.89 -12.81 -1.52
N LEU A 6 -7.71 -13.84 -1.29
CA LEU A 6 -9.02 -13.69 -0.66
C LEU A 6 -8.90 -13.18 0.78
N ILE A 7 -7.95 -13.71 1.56
CA ILE A 7 -7.67 -13.27 2.93
C ILE A 7 -7.10 -11.84 2.94
N SER A 8 -6.25 -11.51 1.98
CA SER A 8 -5.63 -10.18 1.88
C SER A 8 -6.56 -9.09 1.35
N ALA A 9 -7.60 -9.45 0.60
CA ALA A 9 -8.54 -8.49 0.01
C ALA A 9 -9.19 -7.53 1.03
N PRO A 10 -9.84 -7.97 2.13
CA PRO A 10 -10.50 -7.04 3.06
C PRO A 10 -9.53 -6.05 3.69
N VAL A 11 -8.34 -6.50 4.11
CA VAL A 11 -7.31 -5.63 4.70
C VAL A 11 -6.79 -4.63 3.65
N THR A 12 -6.55 -5.11 2.43
CA THR A 12 -6.08 -4.25 1.33
C THR A 12 -7.10 -3.18 1.01
N LEU A 13 -8.36 -3.54 0.83
CA LEU A 13 -9.44 -2.60 0.53
C LEU A 13 -9.63 -1.59 1.66
N PHE A 14 -9.59 -2.04 2.92
CA PHE A 14 -9.68 -1.15 4.07
C PHE A 14 -8.54 -0.12 4.10
N LEU A 15 -7.30 -0.54 3.85
CA LEU A 15 -6.16 0.37 3.86
C LEU A 15 -6.16 1.32 2.66
N LEU A 16 -6.58 0.86 1.47
CA LEU A 16 -6.77 1.74 0.32
C LEU A 16 -7.85 2.78 0.59
N TRP A 17 -8.97 2.37 1.19
CA TRP A 17 -10.03 3.27 1.61
C TRP A 17 -9.52 4.28 2.64
N LEU A 18 -8.81 3.83 3.67
CA LEU A 18 -8.25 4.70 4.71
C LEU A 18 -7.25 5.71 4.13
N TYR A 19 -6.39 5.26 3.22
CA TYR A 19 -5.45 6.14 2.51
C TYR A 19 -6.19 7.16 1.66
N TRP A 20 -7.21 6.76 0.91
CA TRP A 20 -8.00 7.69 0.10
C TRP A 20 -8.76 8.70 0.98
N TYR A 21 -9.42 8.22 2.05
CA TYR A 21 -10.19 9.02 2.99
C TYR A 21 -9.34 10.08 3.72
N SER A 22 -8.06 9.78 3.97
CA SER A 22 -7.13 10.68 4.67
C SER A 22 -6.43 11.70 3.75
N ALA A 23 -6.89 11.88 2.51
CA ALA A 23 -6.32 12.86 1.60
C ALA A 23 -6.59 14.30 2.08
N PRO A 24 -5.56 15.15 2.25
CA PRO A 24 -5.77 16.54 2.67
C PRO A 24 -6.29 17.41 1.52
N ASP A 25 -7.32 18.22 1.79
CA ASP A 25 -7.95 19.10 0.79
C ASP A 25 -6.99 20.17 0.25
N SER A 26 -6.03 20.60 1.07
CA SER A 26 -5.02 21.63 0.77
C SER A 26 -3.79 21.11 0.01
N ALA A 27 -3.78 19.84 -0.41
CA ALA A 27 -2.61 19.25 -1.07
C ALA A 27 -2.38 19.82 -2.49
N PRO A 28 -1.12 20.10 -2.88
CA PRO A 28 -0.77 20.51 -4.24
C PRO A 28 -1.16 19.47 -5.30
N GLY A 29 -1.45 19.92 -6.53
CA GLY A 29 -1.89 19.06 -7.64
C GLY A 29 -0.94 17.89 -7.97
N TRP A 30 0.37 18.05 -7.81
CA TRP A 30 1.36 16.97 -8.02
C TRP A 30 1.25 15.85 -6.98
N SER A 31 0.83 16.18 -5.75
CA SER A 31 0.59 15.19 -4.69
C SER A 31 -0.53 14.21 -5.09
N ARG A 32 -1.53 14.70 -5.82
CA ARG A 32 -2.65 13.86 -6.29
C ARG A 32 -2.23 12.82 -7.31
N LEU A 33 -1.18 13.09 -8.10
CA LEU A 33 -0.64 12.10 -9.04
C LEU A 33 0.07 10.98 -8.27
N LEU A 34 0.88 11.32 -7.27
CA LEU A 34 1.57 10.36 -6.42
C LEU A 34 0.57 9.50 -5.62
N ASP A 35 -0.52 10.10 -5.13
CA ASP A 35 -1.59 9.37 -4.46
C ASP A 35 -2.23 8.30 -5.36
N ARG A 36 -2.48 8.63 -6.63
CA ARG A 36 -3.03 7.66 -7.60
C ARG A 36 -2.04 6.54 -7.88
N ILE A 37 -0.75 6.87 -8.00
CA ILE A 37 0.30 5.88 -8.18
C ILE A 37 0.36 4.95 -6.96
N ALA A 38 0.33 5.49 -5.74
CA ALA A 38 0.32 4.70 -4.52
C ALA A 38 -0.90 3.75 -4.48
N LEU A 39 -2.10 4.26 -4.74
CA LEU A 39 -3.33 3.47 -4.79
C LEU A 39 -3.30 2.34 -5.83
N LEU A 40 -2.62 2.54 -6.96
CA LEU A 40 -2.48 1.52 -8.02
C LEU A 40 -1.38 0.49 -7.70
N ILE A 41 -0.24 0.95 -7.18
CA ILE A 41 0.90 0.08 -6.87
C ILE A 41 0.59 -0.81 -5.67
N SER A 42 -0.15 -0.31 -4.67
CA SER A 42 -0.50 -1.07 -3.47
C SER A 42 -1.14 -2.44 -3.73
N PRO A 43 -2.27 -2.58 -4.46
CA PRO A 43 -2.84 -3.89 -4.76
C PRO A 43 -1.95 -4.72 -5.69
N LEU A 44 -1.22 -4.06 -6.62
CA LEU A 44 -0.28 -4.75 -7.50
C LEU A 44 0.87 -5.39 -6.72
N ALA A 45 1.42 -4.68 -5.73
CA ALA A 45 2.50 -5.17 -4.88
C ALA A 45 2.06 -6.41 -4.07
N VAL A 46 0.83 -6.41 -3.54
CA VAL A 46 0.24 -7.58 -2.87
C VAL A 46 0.18 -8.77 -3.82
N ILE A 47 -0.34 -8.58 -5.03
CA ILE A 47 -0.45 -9.64 -6.03
C ILE A 47 0.93 -10.18 -6.41
N VAL A 48 1.90 -9.28 -6.67
CA VAL A 48 3.26 -9.65 -7.06
C VAL A 48 3.96 -10.43 -5.96
N ILE A 49 3.89 -9.99 -4.70
CA ILE A 49 4.52 -10.71 -3.58
C ILE A 49 3.95 -12.12 -3.44
N ILE A 50 2.63 -12.25 -3.49
CA ILE A 50 1.98 -13.55 -3.34
C ILE A 50 2.31 -14.45 -4.56
N ALA A 51 2.23 -13.93 -5.78
CA ALA A 51 2.47 -14.71 -7.00
C ALA A 51 3.94 -15.15 -7.11
N VAL A 52 4.89 -14.23 -6.90
CA VAL A 52 6.33 -14.53 -6.92
C VAL A 52 6.68 -15.48 -5.76
N GLY A 53 6.13 -15.26 -4.57
CA GLY A 53 6.33 -16.14 -3.43
C GLY A 53 5.96 -17.59 -3.73
N HIS A 54 4.77 -17.82 -4.30
CA HIS A 54 4.32 -19.16 -4.70
C HIS A 54 5.11 -19.74 -5.88
N ALA A 55 5.70 -18.91 -6.73
CA ALA A 55 6.48 -19.36 -7.88
C ALA A 55 7.92 -19.77 -7.53
N TRP A 56 8.50 -19.21 -6.45
CA TRP A 56 9.93 -19.33 -6.16
C TRP A 56 10.24 -19.95 -4.79
N ILE A 57 9.29 -20.01 -3.86
CA ILE A 57 9.53 -20.50 -2.50
C ILE A 57 8.81 -21.84 -2.31
N GLU A 58 9.60 -22.90 -2.17
CA GLU A 58 9.09 -24.20 -1.74
C GLU A 58 9.16 -24.29 -0.22
N TYR A 59 8.01 -24.05 0.43
CA TYR A 59 7.87 -24.21 1.87
C TYR A 59 6.63 -25.07 2.17
N PRO A 60 6.77 -26.15 2.94
CA PRO A 60 5.69 -27.10 3.13
C PRO A 60 4.54 -26.54 3.97
N GLY A 61 3.31 -26.86 3.56
CA GLY A 61 2.10 -26.60 4.32
C GLY A 61 1.69 -25.12 4.42
N MET A 62 0.90 -24.79 5.45
CA MET A 62 0.33 -23.44 5.63
C MET A 62 1.36 -22.35 5.96
N GLY A 63 2.60 -22.71 6.32
CA GLY A 63 3.63 -21.73 6.69
C GLY A 63 3.96 -20.76 5.56
N LEU A 64 3.94 -21.22 4.31
CA LEU A 64 4.16 -20.38 3.13
C LEU A 64 3.08 -19.30 3.01
N ASN A 65 1.81 -19.70 3.11
CA ASN A 65 0.66 -18.82 3.00
C ASN A 65 0.71 -17.70 4.05
N VAL A 66 0.97 -18.04 5.31
CA VAL A 66 1.08 -17.07 6.41
C VAL A 66 2.22 -16.08 6.15
N MET A 67 3.39 -16.59 5.73
CA MET A 67 4.55 -15.76 5.44
C MET A 67 4.28 -14.77 4.28
N LEU A 68 3.66 -15.24 3.19
CA LEU A 68 3.38 -14.40 2.02
C LEU A 68 2.30 -13.35 2.31
N VAL A 69 1.25 -13.72 3.05
CA VAL A 69 0.21 -12.76 3.47
C VAL A 69 0.81 -11.70 4.40
N ALA A 70 1.64 -12.09 5.36
CA ALA A 70 2.31 -11.15 6.25
C ALA A 70 3.26 -10.22 5.48
N ALA A 71 4.07 -10.76 4.56
CA ALA A 71 4.95 -9.97 3.71
C ALA A 71 4.16 -8.97 2.84
N ALA A 72 3.05 -9.42 2.24
CA ALA A 72 2.18 -8.56 1.45
C ALA A 72 1.61 -7.40 2.29
N TYR A 73 1.21 -7.64 3.53
CA TYR A 73 0.74 -6.59 4.44
C TYR A 73 1.83 -5.60 4.82
N VAL A 74 3.04 -6.08 5.14
CA VAL A 74 4.17 -5.20 5.46
C VAL A 74 4.49 -4.30 4.27
N THR A 75 4.54 -4.85 3.06
CA THR A 75 4.77 -4.06 1.84
C THR A 75 3.65 -3.07 1.59
N LEU A 76 2.39 -3.48 1.77
CA LEU A 76 1.24 -2.60 1.60
C LEU A 76 1.31 -1.40 2.56
N ILE A 77 1.57 -1.65 3.85
CA ILE A 77 1.75 -0.61 4.87
C ILE A 77 2.91 0.30 4.51
N PHE A 78 4.02 -0.26 4.02
CA PHE A 78 5.18 0.53 3.62
C PHE A 78 4.87 1.47 2.46
N VAL A 79 4.25 0.98 1.39
CA VAL A 79 3.89 1.79 0.20
C VAL A 79 2.92 2.92 0.59
N LEU A 80 1.85 2.61 1.33
CA LEU A 80 0.89 3.61 1.77
C LEU A 80 1.49 4.58 2.81
N GLY A 81 2.38 4.08 3.67
CA GLY A 81 3.17 4.85 4.62
C GLY A 81 4.02 5.92 3.94
N LEU A 82 4.71 5.57 2.84
CA LEU A 82 5.43 6.54 2.02
C LEU A 82 4.49 7.58 1.40
N GLY A 83 3.30 7.16 0.95
CA GLY A 83 2.27 8.08 0.47
C GLY A 83 1.82 9.07 1.55
N TRP A 84 1.56 8.61 2.78
CA TRP A 84 1.23 9.50 3.90
C TRP A 84 2.37 10.44 4.26
N MET A 85 3.61 9.94 4.27
CA MET A 85 4.79 10.76 4.52
C MET A 85 4.93 11.86 3.46
N GLN A 86 4.76 11.52 2.18
CA GLN A 86 4.78 12.47 1.08
C GLN A 86 3.70 13.56 1.26
N ARG A 87 2.46 13.17 1.60
CA ARG A 87 1.38 14.13 1.88
C ARG A 87 1.71 15.07 3.03
N ALA A 88 2.24 14.52 4.13
CA ALA A 88 2.63 15.32 5.29
C ALA A 88 3.71 16.35 4.94
N LEU A 89 4.70 15.97 4.11
CA LEU A 89 5.73 16.87 3.62
C LEU A 89 5.17 17.92 2.66
N ALA A 90 4.25 17.54 1.77
CA ALA A 90 3.63 18.46 0.81
C ALA A 90 2.79 19.55 1.51
N VAL A 91 2.00 19.17 2.53
CA VAL A 91 1.22 20.12 3.32
C VAL A 91 2.12 21.08 4.10
N ARG A 92 3.19 20.56 4.75
CA ARG A 92 4.16 21.39 5.48
C ARG A 92 4.90 22.37 4.58
N GLY A 93 5.30 21.93 3.38
CA GLY A 93 5.97 22.79 2.40
C GLY A 93 5.08 23.96 1.95
N ASN A 94 3.77 23.73 1.81
CA ASN A 94 2.83 24.77 1.41
C ASN A 94 2.62 25.82 2.52
N SER A 95 2.55 25.39 3.79
CA SER A 95 2.39 26.31 4.93
C SER A 95 3.60 27.21 5.21
N GLY A 96 4.79 26.87 4.71
CA GLY A 96 6.02 27.67 4.90
C GLY A 96 6.28 28.71 3.81
N VAL A 97 5.49 28.71 2.73
CA VAL A 97 5.60 29.70 1.63
C VAL A 97 4.77 30.96 1.94
N ASP A 98 3.77 30.85 2.81
CA ASP A 98 2.85 31.93 3.19
C ASP A 98 3.26 32.67 4.49
N SER A 99 4.45 32.41 5.03
CA SER A 99 5.02 33.02 6.24
C SER A 99 6.33 33.74 5.95
#